data_AF-A0A077P8R0-F1
#
_entry.id   AF-A0A077P8R0-F1
#
_cell.length_a   1.000
_cell.length_b   1.000
_cell.length_c   1.000
_cell.angle_alpha   90.00
_cell.angle_beta   90.00
_cell.angle_gamma   90.00
#
_symmetry.space_group_name_H-M   'P 1'
#
loop_
_entity.id
_entity.type
_entity.pdbx_description
1 polymer ?
#
loop_
_entity_poly.entity_id
_entity_poly.type
_entity_poly.pdbx_seq_one_letter_code
_entity_poly.pdbx_strand_id
1 'polypeptide(L)'
;MVSHSCRCNGRGQVLNEKQTKLIGVPTYKTCPKCSGRGYSRLPAEDVRRAICDEVVELPETTWRRNFKPLYEELIQECFSEELNAEYVLEELTKREIIST
;
A
#
# COMPACT_ATOMS: atom_id res chain seq x y z
N MET A 1 5.71 11.82 15.48
CA MET A 1 6.05 10.63 14.68
C MET A 1 5.21 10.71 13.40
N VAL A 2 5.84 10.94 12.26
CA VAL A 2 5.12 11.07 10.97
C VAL A 2 4.93 9.65 10.44
N SER A 3 3.68 9.16 10.38
CA SER A 3 3.39 7.89 9.73
C SER A 3 3.37 8.09 8.21
N HIS A 4 4.12 7.28 7.46
CA HIS A 4 4.04 7.26 5.99
C HIS A 4 2.73 6.62 5.47
N SER A 5 1.97 5.98 6.36
CA SER A 5 0.61 5.54 6.07
C SER A 5 -0.37 6.71 6.08
N CYS A 6 -1.30 6.68 5.12
CA CYS A 6 -2.48 7.52 5.13
C CYS A 6 -3.32 7.21 6.38
N ARG A 7 -4.13 8.18 6.81
CA ARG A 7 -5.08 8.01 7.92
C ARG A 7 -6.19 6.98 7.66
N CYS A 8 -6.23 6.35 6.48
CA CYS A 8 -6.99 5.11 6.28
C CYS A 8 -6.28 3.86 6.84
N ASN A 9 -5.18 4.05 7.58
CA ASN A 9 -4.31 3.01 8.12
C ASN A 9 -3.68 2.15 7.02
N GLY A 10 -3.24 2.77 5.92
CA GLY A 10 -2.63 2.05 4.81
C GLY A 10 -3.61 1.34 3.87
N ARG A 11 -4.86 1.08 4.28
CA ARG A 11 -5.81 0.25 3.52
C ARG A 11 -6.24 0.78 2.14
N GLY A 12 -5.90 2.02 1.78
CA GLY A 12 -6.39 2.65 0.54
C GLY A 12 -7.91 2.89 0.46
N GLN A 13 -8.71 2.38 1.41
CA GLN A 13 -10.17 2.39 1.42
C GLN A 13 -10.74 2.91 2.76
N VAL A 14 -11.96 3.42 2.74
CA VAL A 14 -12.71 3.90 3.91
C VAL A 14 -14.16 3.42 3.86
N LEU A 15 -14.82 3.30 5.01
CA LEU A 15 -16.22 2.87 5.08
C LEU A 15 -17.13 3.80 4.27
N ASN A 16 -17.97 3.22 3.44
CA ASN A 16 -19.05 3.91 2.76
C ASN A 16 -20.29 3.90 3.66
N GLU A 17 -20.37 4.85 4.58
CA GLU A 17 -21.48 4.93 5.55
C GLU A 17 -22.86 4.98 4.90
N LYS A 18 -23.01 5.70 3.79
CA LYS A 18 -24.31 5.84 3.10
C LYS A 18 -24.79 4.51 2.56
N GLN A 19 -23.93 3.81 1.83
CA GLN A 19 -24.25 2.50 1.24
C GLN A 19 -24.36 1.41 2.31
N THR A 20 -23.52 1.47 3.34
CA THR A 20 -23.58 0.56 4.49
C THR A 20 -24.92 0.68 5.22
N LYS A 21 -25.42 1.90 5.45
CA LYS A 21 -26.74 2.11 6.05
C LYS A 21 -27.88 1.62 5.16
N LEU A 22 -27.73 1.71 3.84
CA LEU A 22 -28.75 1.27 2.89
C LEU A 22 -28.89 -0.25 2.82
N ILE A 23 -27.76 -0.98 2.79
CA ILE A 23 -27.71 -2.43 2.57
C ILE A 23 -27.66 -3.20 3.91
N GLY A 24 -27.33 -2.52 5.02
CA GLY A 24 -27.16 -3.14 6.34
C GLY A 24 -25.84 -3.91 6.49
N VAL A 25 -24.99 -3.92 5.46
CA VAL A 25 -23.70 -4.62 5.42
C VAL A 25 -22.57 -3.59 5.21
N PRO A 26 -21.43 -3.71 5.92
CA PRO A 26 -20.28 -2.84 5.69
C PRO A 26 -19.83 -2.85 4.23
N THR A 27 -19.84 -1.68 3.60
CA THR A 27 -19.34 -1.47 2.24
C THR A 27 -18.23 -0.43 2.27
N TYR A 28 -17.20 -0.61 1.45
CA TYR A 28 -16.02 0.26 1.42
C TYR A 28 -15.94 1.05 0.11
N LYS A 29 -15.28 2.21 0.16
CA LYS A 29 -15.00 3.05 -1.01
C LYS A 29 -13.54 3.49 -0.97
N THR A 30 -13.01 3.87 -2.14
CA THR A 30 -11.65 4.42 -2.25
C THR A 30 -11.45 5.60 -1.31
N CYS A 31 -10.35 5.61 -0.57
CA CYS A 31 -10.01 6.69 0.34
C CYS A 31 -9.76 7.98 -0.46
N PRO A 32 -10.49 9.08 -0.20
CA PRO A 32 -10.34 10.31 -0.97
C PRO A 32 -9.02 11.05 -0.69
N LYS A 33 -8.37 10.77 0.46
CA LYS A 33 -7.10 11.42 0.83
C LYS A 33 -5.89 10.85 0.10
N CYS A 34 -5.79 9.53 0.01
CA CYS A 34 -4.69 8.87 -0.69
C CYS A 34 -5.06 8.39 -2.09
N SER A 35 -6.31 8.59 -2.53
CA SER A 35 -6.83 8.12 -3.82
C SER A 35 -6.54 6.63 -4.04
N GLY A 36 -6.77 5.81 -3.02
CA GLY A 36 -6.51 4.36 -3.09
C GLY A 36 -5.08 3.93 -2.76
N ARG A 37 -4.10 4.84 -2.67
CA ARG A 37 -2.70 4.44 -2.51
C ARG A 37 -2.31 3.85 -1.16
N GLY A 38 -3.01 4.22 -0.07
CA GLY A 38 -2.70 3.72 1.27
C GLY A 38 -1.46 4.35 1.92
N TYR A 39 -0.34 4.37 1.22
CA TYR A 39 0.95 4.88 1.69
C TYR A 39 1.47 6.01 0.80
N SER A 40 2.28 6.90 1.37
CA SER A 40 3.01 7.90 0.60
C SER A 40 4.10 7.22 -0.23
N ARG A 41 4.31 7.67 -1.48
CA ARG A 41 5.46 7.23 -2.27
C ARG A 41 6.74 7.74 -1.63
N LEU A 42 7.69 6.84 -1.40
CA LEU A 42 9.05 7.21 -1.07
C LEU A 42 9.78 7.52 -2.39
N PRO A 43 10.23 8.75 -2.64
CA PRO A 43 10.93 9.08 -3.87
C PRO A 43 12.26 8.32 -3.96
N ALA A 44 12.54 7.72 -5.12
CA ALA A 44 13.77 6.96 -5.33
C ALA A 44 15.05 7.78 -5.02
N GLU A 45 15.05 9.08 -5.34
CA GLU A 45 16.19 9.95 -5.03
C GLU A 45 16.35 10.22 -3.53
N ASP A 46 15.28 10.23 -2.75
CA ASP A 46 15.38 10.37 -1.29
C ASP A 46 16.03 9.12 -0.68
N VAL A 47 15.73 7.94 -1.23
CA VAL A 47 16.39 6.68 -0.85
C VAL A 47 17.87 6.71 -1.22
N ARG A 48 18.21 7.12 -2.45
CA ARG A 48 19.61 7.25 -2.87
C ARG A 48 20.38 8.21 -1.97
N ARG A 49 19.79 9.37 -1.63
CA ARG A 49 20.42 10.35 -0.73
C ARG A 49 20.66 9.75 0.66
N ALA A 50 19.69 9.07 1.23
CA ALA A 50 19.86 8.41 2.52
C ALA A 50 20.97 7.34 2.49
N ILE A 51 21.10 6.57 1.40
CA ILE A 51 22.20 5.61 1.22
C ILE A 51 23.55 6.33 1.13
N CYS A 52 23.62 7.45 0.41
CA CYS A 52 24.82 8.28 0.34
C CYS A 52 25.25 8.82 1.70
N ASP A 53 24.29 9.23 2.53
CA ASP A 53 24.55 9.83 3.84
C ASP A 53 25.07 8.79 4.86
N GLU A 54 24.59 7.53 4.77
CA GLU A 54 24.80 6.53 5.82
C GLU A 54 25.74 5.37 5.44
N VAL A 55 25.87 5.04 4.16
CA VAL A 55 26.51 3.78 3.72
C VAL A 55 27.67 4.04 2.77
N VAL A 56 27.42 4.66 1.61
CA VAL A 56 28.42 4.82 0.55
C VAL A 56 28.03 5.89 -0.45
N GLU A 57 28.99 6.65 -0.94
CA GLU A 57 28.77 7.56 -2.07
C GLU A 57 28.28 6.78 -3.30
N LEU A 58 27.02 7.01 -3.67
CA LEU A 58 26.36 6.31 -4.77
C LEU A 58 26.03 7.30 -5.91
N PRO A 59 26.80 7.28 -7.01
CA PRO A 59 26.52 8.12 -8.17
C PRO A 59 25.14 7.86 -8.75
N GLU A 60 24.47 8.92 -9.22
CA GLU A 60 23.12 8.84 -9.78
C GLU A 60 23.02 7.84 -10.95
N THR A 61 24.04 7.79 -11.81
CA THR A 61 24.10 6.86 -12.95
C THR A 61 24.13 5.41 -12.50
N THR A 62 24.89 5.10 -11.45
CA THR A 62 24.98 3.76 -10.85
C THR A 62 23.68 3.39 -10.15
N TRP A 63 23.09 4.31 -9.39
CA TRP A 63 21.76 4.13 -8.77
C TRP A 63 20.70 3.77 -9.81
N ARG A 64 20.54 4.61 -10.83
CA ARG A 64 19.50 4.44 -11.85
C ARG A 64 19.61 3.11 -12.59
N ARG A 65 20.84 2.64 -12.86
CA ARG A 65 21.09 1.43 -13.65
C ARG A 65 21.04 0.14 -12.83
N ASN A 66 21.59 0.16 -11.61
CA ASN A 66 21.83 -1.08 -10.86
C ASN A 66 20.93 -1.25 -9.64
N PHE A 67 20.54 -0.16 -8.97
CA PHE A 67 19.87 -0.24 -7.66
C PHE A 67 18.41 0.16 -7.72
N LYS A 68 18.05 1.13 -8.57
CA LYS A 68 16.68 1.57 -8.75
C LYS A 68 15.73 0.42 -9.19
N PRO A 69 16.11 -0.48 -10.12
CA PRO A 69 15.27 -1.63 -10.47
C PRO A 69 14.98 -2.53 -9.26
N LEU A 70 16.00 -2.85 -8.46
CA LEU A 70 15.85 -3.64 -7.23
C LEU A 70 14.94 -2.93 -6.22
N TYR A 71 15.12 -1.62 -6.03
CA TYR A 71 14.24 -0.81 -5.17
C TYR A 71 12.77 -0.87 -5.61
N GLU A 72 12.51 -0.77 -6.91
CA GLU A 72 11.16 -0.85 -7.46
C GLU A 72 10.58 -2.27 -7.34
N GLU A 73 11.40 -3.30 -7.50
CA GLU A 73 11.02 -4.71 -7.29
C GLU A 73 10.62 -4.97 -5.84
N LEU A 74 11.39 -4.49 -4.86
CA LEU A 74 11.06 -4.60 -3.44
C LEU A 74 9.70 -3.94 -3.11
N ILE A 75 9.37 -2.83 -3.74
CA ILE A 75 8.05 -2.20 -3.60
C ILE A 75 6.95 -3.09 -4.17
N GLN A 76 7.18 -3.70 -5.35
CA GLN A 76 6.19 -4.60 -5.95
C GLN A 76 5.95 -5.84 -5.07
N GLU A 77 7.01 -6.40 -4.48
CA GLU A 77 6.89 -7.54 -3.58
C GLU A 77 5.98 -7.22 -2.38
N CYS A 78 6.15 -6.04 -1.76
CA CYS A 78 5.25 -5.61 -0.68
C CYS A 78 3.77 -5.55 -1.12
N PHE A 79 3.49 -5.08 -2.34
CA PHE A 79 2.12 -5.06 -2.86
C PHE A 79 1.61 -6.47 -3.19
N SER A 80 2.47 -7.36 -3.70
CA SER A 80 2.14 -8.75 -3.95
C SER A 80 1.72 -9.46 -2.65
N GLU A 81 2.49 -9.27 -1.59
CA GLU A 81 2.18 -9.85 -0.28
C GLU A 81 0.94 -9.23 0.37
N GLU A 82 0.70 -7.92 0.18
CA GLU A 82 -0.54 -7.28 0.62
C GLU A 82 -1.77 -7.92 -0.07
N LEU A 83 -1.70 -8.13 -1.39
CA LEU A 83 -2.76 -8.78 -2.16
C LEU A 83 -2.94 -10.25 -1.77
N ASN A 84 -1.86 -10.98 -1.51
CA ASN A 84 -1.92 -12.36 -1.04
C ASN A 84 -2.60 -12.46 0.33
N ALA A 85 -2.25 -11.55 1.26
CA ALA A 85 -2.89 -11.48 2.56
C ALA A 85 -4.39 -11.14 2.46
N GLU A 86 -4.76 -10.22 1.56
CA GLU A 86 -6.17 -9.90 1.28
C GLU A 86 -6.91 -11.11 0.70
N TYR A 87 -6.31 -11.82 -0.27
CA TYR A 87 -6.87 -13.04 -0.84
C TYR A 87 -7.15 -14.13 0.22
N VAL A 88 -6.17 -14.42 1.09
CA VAL A 88 -6.34 -15.43 2.16
C VAL A 88 -7.42 -14.99 3.14
N LEU A 89 -7.46 -13.71 3.49
CA LEU A 89 -8.50 -13.18 4.37
C LEU A 89 -9.89 -13.31 3.73
N GLU A 90 -10.03 -12.98 2.45
CA GLU A 90 -11.30 -13.15 1.72
C GLU A 90 -11.72 -14.62 1.64
N GLU A 91 -10.79 -15.54 1.38
CA GLU A 91 -11.07 -16.98 1.34
C GLU A 91 -11.65 -17.48 2.68
N LEU A 92 -11.05 -17.06 3.80
CA LEU A 92 -11.49 -17.46 5.14
C LEU A 92 -12.73 -16.73 5.64
N THR A 93 -12.97 -15.50 5.18
CA THR A 93 -14.08 -14.65 5.63
C THR A 93 -15.30 -14.68 4.71
N LYS A 94 -15.22 -15.37 3.56
CA LYS A 94 -16.39 -15.80 2.78
C LYS A 94 -17.29 -16.66 3.67
N ARG A 95 -18.18 -16.00 4.40
CA ARG A 95 -19.36 -16.63 4.99
C ARG A 95 -20.12 -17.24 3.83
N GLU A 96 -20.41 -18.54 3.89
CA GLU A 96 -21.51 -19.09 3.12
C GLU A 96 -22.71 -18.18 3.39
N ILE A 97 -23.17 -17.48 2.37
CA ILE A 97 -24.48 -16.84 2.43
C ILE A 97 -25.42 -18.03 2.54
N ILE A 98 -25.85 -18.38 3.75
CA ILE A 98 -26.94 -19.31 3.95
C ILE A 98 -28.15 -18.62 3.33
N SER A 99 -28.41 -18.93 2.07
CA SER A 99 -29.66 -18.64 1.39
C SER A 99 -30.73 -19.49 2.07
N THR A 100 -31.31 -18.97 3.15
CA THR A 100 -32.62 -19.41 3.66
C THR A 100 -33.69 -18.48 3.14
#